data_AF-A0AAJ2FZL1-F1
#
_entry.id   AF-A0AAJ2FZL1-F1
#
_cell.length_a   1.000
_cell.length_b   1.000
_cell.length_c   1.000
_cell.angle_alpha   90.00
_cell.angle_beta   90.00
_cell.angle_gamma   90.00
#
_symmetry.space_group_name_H-M   'P 1'
#
loop_
_entity.id
_entity.type
_entity.pdbx_description
1 polymer ?
#
loop_
_entity_poly.entity_id
_entity_poly.type
_entity_poly.pdbx_seq_one_letter_code
_entity_poly.pdbx_strand_id
1 'polypeptide(L)'
;MTRFTLIALPLLALAAPLPAAAQEMRGAVATLNDPVTQDRMADTITAMVGALMQMQVGPLAKAVAQIDPESDAAYIPPDATLGEVTGRDPEYAERMGADVRASTRMAGHAASALAAYAPVLKDMARDFAAQWEREREASRR
;
A
#
# COMPACT_ATOMS: atom_id res chain seq x y z
N MET A 1 -52.05 11.60 -9.99
CA MET A 1 -51.82 10.43 -10.86
C MET A 1 -50.40 10.53 -11.40
N THR A 2 -49.42 9.85 -10.79
CA THR A 2 -48.78 8.60 -11.31
C THR A 2 -48.35 8.74 -12.77
N ARG A 3 -47.09 8.57 -13.20
CA ARG A 3 -45.95 7.80 -12.66
C ARG A 3 -44.65 8.25 -13.34
N PHE A 4 -43.58 8.27 -12.57
CA PHE A 4 -42.19 8.23 -13.03
C PHE A 4 -41.92 6.89 -13.71
N THR A 5 -41.34 6.89 -14.92
CA THR A 5 -40.69 5.68 -15.45
C THR A 5 -39.61 6.09 -16.44
N LEU A 6 -38.34 5.93 -16.02
CA LEU A 6 -37.17 5.52 -16.81
C LEU A 6 -35.86 5.94 -16.11
N ILE A 7 -35.67 5.47 -14.88
CA ILE A 7 -34.33 5.30 -14.31
C ILE A 7 -34.21 3.82 -13.95
N ALA A 8 -33.80 3.02 -14.94
CA ALA A 8 -33.47 1.62 -14.74
C ALA A 8 -32.30 1.27 -15.65
N LEU A 9 -31.09 1.76 -15.31
CA LEU A 9 -29.87 1.34 -16.00
C LEU A 9 -28.58 1.39 -15.15
N PRO A 10 -28.55 0.83 -13.91
CA PRO A 10 -27.26 0.46 -13.32
C PRO A 10 -27.13 -1.05 -13.01
N LEU A 11 -27.96 -1.92 -13.62
CA LEU A 11 -27.93 -3.37 -13.33
C LEU A 11 -27.42 -4.26 -14.47
N LEU A 12 -27.03 -3.71 -15.62
CA LEU A 12 -26.44 -4.48 -16.73
C LEU A 12 -24.90 -4.53 -16.72
N ALA A 13 -24.22 -3.86 -15.77
CA ALA A 13 -22.76 -3.88 -15.67
C ALA A 13 -22.20 -5.13 -14.94
N LEU A 14 -23.06 -5.96 -14.32
CA LEU A 14 -22.63 -7.17 -13.59
C LEU A 14 -22.62 -8.44 -14.46
N ALA A 15 -22.76 -8.29 -15.78
CA ALA A 15 -22.73 -9.37 -16.77
C ALA A 15 -21.67 -9.16 -17.87
N ALA A 16 -20.75 -8.20 -17.69
CA ALA A 16 -19.56 -8.13 -18.54
C ALA A 16 -18.62 -9.29 -18.18
N PRO A 17 -18.04 -9.98 -19.16
CA PRO A 17 -17.33 -11.22 -18.91
C PRO A 17 -16.03 -10.91 -18.15
N LEU A 18 -15.92 -11.46 -16.94
CA LEU A 18 -14.69 -11.58 -16.13
C LEU A 18 -13.37 -11.79 -16.92
N PRO A 19 -13.33 -12.51 -18.06
CA PRO A 19 -12.10 -12.63 -18.85
C PRO A 19 -11.51 -11.30 -19.34
N ALA A 20 -12.29 -10.25 -19.61
CA ALA A 20 -11.74 -8.98 -20.08
C ALA A 20 -10.92 -8.27 -18.99
N ALA A 21 -11.47 -8.16 -17.78
CA ALA A 21 -10.75 -7.61 -16.63
C ALA A 21 -9.54 -8.50 -16.23
N ALA A 22 -9.66 -9.82 -16.37
CA ALA A 22 -8.54 -10.74 -16.13
C ALA A 22 -7.44 -10.64 -17.20
N GLN A 23 -7.78 -10.37 -18.46
CA GLN A 23 -6.81 -10.13 -19.53
C GLN A 23 -6.13 -8.78 -19.39
N GLU A 24 -6.85 -7.72 -19.04
CA GLU A 24 -6.24 -6.41 -18.74
C GLU A 24 -5.28 -6.51 -17.55
N MET A 25 -5.67 -7.24 -16.51
CA MET A 25 -4.81 -7.45 -15.33
C MET A 25 -3.58 -8.29 -15.64
N ARG A 26 -3.70 -9.35 -16.46
CA ARG A 26 -2.54 -10.12 -16.94
C ARG A 26 -1.65 -9.30 -17.86
N GLY A 27 -2.23 -8.45 -18.71
CA GLY A 27 -1.50 -7.51 -19.56
C GLY A 27 -0.71 -6.51 -18.73
N ALA A 28 -1.34 -5.91 -17.73
CA ALA A 28 -0.66 -5.01 -16.78
C ALA A 28 0.46 -5.73 -16.01
N VAL A 29 0.25 -6.96 -15.55
CA VAL A 29 1.29 -7.77 -14.89
C VAL A 29 2.42 -8.12 -15.86
N ALA A 30 2.12 -8.43 -17.12
CA ALA A 30 3.14 -8.71 -18.13
C ALA A 30 3.97 -7.45 -18.45
N THR A 31 3.33 -6.27 -18.53
CA THR A 31 4.03 -4.99 -18.71
C THR A 31 4.86 -4.62 -17.48
N LEU A 32 4.39 -4.91 -16.27
CA LEU A 32 5.15 -4.69 -15.04
C LEU A 32 6.32 -5.68 -14.87
N ASN A 33 6.25 -6.87 -15.49
CA ASN A 33 7.33 -7.86 -15.52
C ASN A 33 8.25 -7.72 -16.74
N ASP A 34 7.96 -6.79 -17.65
CA ASP A 34 8.82 -6.52 -18.79
C ASP A 34 10.12 -5.86 -18.30
N PRO A 35 11.30 -6.46 -18.56
CA PRO A 35 12.56 -5.98 -18.02
C PRO A 35 12.87 -4.55 -18.45
N VAL A 36 12.51 -4.17 -19.68
CA VAL A 36 12.72 -2.79 -20.17
C VAL A 36 11.84 -1.79 -19.42
N THR A 37 10.60 -2.17 -19.10
CA THR A 37 9.69 -1.34 -18.30
C THR A 37 10.13 -1.26 -16.84
N GLN A 38 10.63 -2.36 -16.27
CA GLN A 38 11.22 -2.39 -14.93
C GLN A 38 12.46 -1.51 -14.82
N ASP A 39 13.37 -1.55 -15.80
CA ASP A 39 14.56 -0.71 -15.84
C ASP A 39 14.20 0.78 -15.88
N ARG A 40 13.22 1.17 -16.71
CA ARG A 40 12.75 2.57 -16.76
C ARG A 40 12.09 3.03 -15.46
N MET A 41 11.32 2.15 -14.81
CA MET A 41 10.74 2.45 -13.50
C MET A 41 11.84 2.59 -12.45
N ALA A 42 12.85 1.72 -12.47
CA ALA A 42 14.00 1.78 -11.59
C ALA A 42 14.79 3.08 -11.79
N ASP A 43 15.02 3.51 -13.02
CA ASP A 43 15.68 4.80 -13.35
C ASP A 43 14.87 5.99 -12.82
N THR A 44 13.55 5.96 -12.99
CA THR A 44 12.65 7.01 -12.49
C THR A 44 12.69 7.09 -10.97
N ILE A 45 12.60 5.95 -10.29
CA ILE A 45 12.71 5.87 -8.82
C ILE A 45 14.08 6.34 -8.36
N THR A 46 15.15 5.94 -9.06
CA THR A 46 16.52 6.36 -8.76
C THR A 46 16.68 7.87 -8.88
N ALA A 47 16.11 8.48 -9.93
CA ALA A 47 16.11 9.93 -10.10
C ALA A 47 15.31 10.64 -8.99
N MET A 48 14.15 10.10 -8.60
CA MET A 48 13.35 10.64 -7.50
C MET A 48 14.09 10.56 -6.17
N VAL A 49 14.68 9.41 -5.86
CA VAL A 49 15.49 9.21 -4.65
C VAL A 49 16.71 10.13 -4.67
N GLY A 50 17.41 10.23 -5.80
CA GLY A 50 18.54 11.14 -5.98
C GLY A 50 18.17 12.61 -5.79
N ALA A 51 16.96 13.02 -6.21
CA ALA A 51 16.44 14.36 -5.96
C ALA A 51 16.10 14.57 -4.47
N LEU A 52 15.50 13.58 -3.81
CA LEU A 52 15.21 13.65 -2.36
C LEU A 52 16.49 13.72 -1.53
N MET A 53 17.54 13.00 -1.92
CA MET A 53 18.83 13.04 -1.22
C MET A 53 19.50 14.41 -1.30
N GLN A 54 19.19 15.24 -2.30
CA GLN A 54 19.71 16.61 -2.43
C GLN A 54 18.91 17.65 -1.64
N MET A 55 17.78 17.26 -1.04
CA MET A 55 16.95 18.18 -0.27
C MET A 55 17.68 18.61 1.01
N GLN A 56 17.78 19.92 1.21
CA GLN A 56 18.41 20.49 2.40
C GLN A 56 17.54 20.26 3.63
N VAL A 57 18.11 19.66 4.67
CA VAL A 57 17.43 19.35 5.94
C VAL A 57 17.79 20.30 7.07
N GLY A 58 18.79 21.17 6.88
CA GLY A 58 19.24 22.12 7.89
C GLY A 58 18.14 23.02 8.50
N PRO A 59 17.20 23.58 7.71
CA PRO A 59 16.09 24.36 8.28
C PRO A 59 15.19 23.54 9.22
N LEU A 60 14.94 22.26 8.90
CA LEU A 60 14.15 21.36 9.72
C LEU A 60 14.92 20.97 10.99
N ALA A 61 16.20 20.63 10.86
CA ALA A 61 17.07 20.31 11.99
C ALA A 61 17.15 21.48 12.98
N LYS A 62 17.27 22.71 12.49
CA LYS A 62 17.27 23.93 13.30
C LYS A 62 15.95 24.14 14.06
N ALA A 63 14.81 23.76 13.48
CA ALA A 63 13.52 23.83 14.16
C ALA A 63 13.43 22.79 15.29
N VAL A 64 13.93 21.57 15.06
CA VAL A 64 14.00 20.51 16.09
C VAL A 64 14.91 20.92 17.23
N ALA A 65 16.12 21.40 16.95
CA ALA A 65 17.09 21.84 17.96
C ALA A 65 16.60 23.01 18.84
N GLN A 66 15.66 23.83 18.34
CA GLN A 66 15.03 24.87 19.15
C GLN A 66 14.02 24.33 20.17
N ILE A 67 13.39 23.19 19.85
CA ILE A 67 12.42 22.52 20.72
C ILE A 67 13.14 21.62 21.71
N ASP A 68 14.13 20.87 21.22
CA ASP A 68 14.96 19.96 22.00
C ASP A 68 16.45 20.26 21.74
N PRO A 69 17.09 21.09 22.59
CA PRO A 69 18.49 21.47 22.42
C PRO A 69 19.49 20.33 22.57
N GLU A 70 19.09 19.24 23.24
CA GLU A 70 19.94 18.06 23.46
C GLU A 70 19.86 17.06 22.30
N SER A 71 18.98 17.30 21.32
CA SER A 71 18.84 16.47 20.13
C SER A 71 20.09 16.53 19.25
N ASP A 72 20.43 15.40 18.62
CA ASP A 72 21.48 15.31 17.59
C ASP A 72 21.26 16.27 16.41
N ALA A 73 20.01 16.74 16.22
CA ALA A 73 19.66 17.77 15.25
C ALA A 73 20.43 19.08 15.43
N ALA A 74 20.89 19.39 16.66
CA ALA A 74 21.70 20.57 16.96
C ALA A 74 23.07 20.55 16.27
N TYR A 75 23.58 19.37 15.91
CA TYR A 75 24.89 19.18 15.28
C TYR A 75 24.82 19.03 13.75
N ILE A 76 23.61 19.04 13.17
CA ILE A 76 23.43 18.94 11.72
C ILE A 76 23.77 20.30 11.07
N PRO A 77 24.68 20.35 10.08
CA PRO A 77 25.01 21.57 9.37
C PRO A 77 23.77 22.23 8.71
N PRO A 78 23.71 23.57 8.65
CA PRO A 78 22.54 24.29 8.13
C PRO A 78 22.30 24.11 6.62
N ASP A 79 23.33 23.71 5.89
CA ASP A 79 23.34 23.38 4.47
C ASP A 79 23.34 21.87 4.20
N ALA A 80 23.25 21.04 5.26
CA ALA A 80 23.28 19.60 5.12
C ALA A 80 22.11 19.10 4.28
N THR A 81 22.44 18.17 3.37
CA THR A 81 21.46 17.45 2.56
C THR A 81 21.00 16.17 3.26
N LEU A 82 19.83 15.67 2.87
CA LEU A 82 19.31 14.39 3.37
C LEU A 82 20.29 13.23 3.08
N GLY A 83 21.01 13.27 1.95
CA GLY A 83 22.02 12.29 1.60
C GLY A 83 23.26 12.31 2.50
N GLU A 84 23.70 13.48 2.94
CA GLU A 84 24.85 13.60 3.85
C GLU A 84 24.52 13.20 5.29
N VAL A 85 23.29 13.45 5.72
CA VAL A 85 22.81 13.04 7.05
C VAL A 85 22.60 11.53 7.09
N THR A 86 21.98 10.94 6.07
CA THR A 86 21.79 9.48 5.99
C THR A 86 23.11 8.74 5.72
N GLY A 87 24.02 9.32 4.93
CA GLY A 87 25.35 8.78 4.67
C GLY A 87 26.32 8.86 5.86
N ARG A 88 25.98 9.64 6.91
CA ARG A 88 26.75 9.72 8.15
C ARG A 88 26.53 8.52 9.07
N ASP A 89 25.46 7.78 8.88
CA ASP A 89 25.15 6.52 9.55
C ASP A 89 25.50 5.37 8.58
N PRO A 90 26.74 4.85 8.60
CA PRO A 90 27.20 3.83 7.67
C PRO A 90 26.38 2.52 7.75
N GLU A 91 25.63 2.32 8.84
CA GLU A 91 24.78 1.14 9.06
C GLU A 91 23.31 1.39 8.67
N TYR A 92 22.92 2.61 8.30
CA TYR A 92 21.52 2.98 8.06
C TYR A 92 20.84 2.11 7.00
N ALA A 93 21.50 1.95 5.85
CA ALA A 93 20.97 1.17 4.74
C ALA A 93 20.86 -0.33 5.10
N GLU A 94 21.84 -0.84 5.86
CA GLU A 94 21.89 -2.24 6.27
C GLU A 94 20.80 -2.55 7.31
N ARG A 95 20.59 -1.65 8.28
CA ARG A 95 19.52 -1.70 9.28
C ARG A 95 18.14 -1.55 8.66
N MET A 96 17.93 -0.59 7.76
CA MET A 96 16.69 -0.45 7.00
C MET A 96 16.38 -1.72 6.19
N GLY A 97 17.39 -2.28 5.52
CA GLY A 97 17.26 -3.54 4.79
C GLY A 97 16.97 -4.75 5.68
N ALA A 98 17.48 -4.75 6.92
CA ALA A 98 17.17 -5.76 7.93
C ALA A 98 15.72 -5.66 8.43
N ASP A 99 15.25 -4.44 8.72
CA ASP A 99 13.89 -4.16 9.15
C ASP A 99 12.85 -4.49 8.08
N VAL A 100 13.10 -4.14 6.81
CA VAL A 100 12.22 -4.50 5.69
C VAL A 100 12.14 -6.03 5.51
N ARG A 101 13.27 -6.74 5.63
CA ARG A 101 13.29 -8.21 5.55
C ARG A 101 12.62 -8.85 6.78
N ALA A 102 12.73 -8.27 7.96
CA ALA A 102 12.09 -8.76 9.18
C ALA A 102 10.57 -8.56 9.11
N SER A 103 10.10 -7.37 8.75
CA SER A 103 8.68 -7.04 8.57
C SER A 103 8.04 -7.87 7.47
N THR A 104 8.71 -8.09 6.34
CA THR A 104 8.21 -8.97 5.26
C THR A 104 8.04 -10.42 5.73
N ARG A 105 9.01 -10.96 6.47
CA ARG A 105 8.89 -12.31 7.06
C ARG A 105 7.71 -12.39 8.04
N MET A 106 7.57 -11.40 8.91
CA MET A 106 6.48 -11.34 9.87
C MET A 106 5.11 -11.23 9.17
N ALA A 107 4.99 -10.39 8.14
CA ALA A 107 3.79 -10.28 7.32
C ALA A 107 3.46 -11.61 6.61
N GLY A 108 4.46 -12.30 6.08
CA GLY A 108 4.29 -13.64 5.49
C GLY A 108 3.78 -14.68 6.50
N HIS A 109 4.29 -14.65 7.74
CA HIS A 109 3.81 -15.52 8.81
C HIS A 109 2.37 -15.19 9.23
N ALA A 110 2.04 -13.90 9.37
CA ALA A 110 0.69 -13.46 9.69
C ALA A 110 -0.31 -13.83 8.57
N ALA A 111 0.07 -13.63 7.31
CA ALA A 111 -0.72 -14.04 6.16
C ALA A 111 -0.92 -15.56 6.10
N SER A 112 0.11 -16.34 6.42
CA SER A 112 0.01 -17.80 6.48
C SER A 112 -0.91 -18.26 7.62
N ALA A 113 -0.85 -17.62 8.78
CA ALA A 113 -1.76 -17.89 9.89
C ALA A 113 -3.20 -17.54 9.51
N LEU A 114 -3.43 -16.37 8.92
CA LEU A 114 -4.75 -15.96 8.43
C LEU A 114 -5.27 -16.90 7.34
N ALA A 115 -4.42 -17.37 6.43
CA ALA A 115 -4.79 -18.35 5.41
C ALA A 115 -5.20 -19.70 6.02
N ALA A 116 -4.58 -20.12 7.13
CA ALA A 116 -4.98 -21.31 7.86
C ALA A 116 -6.38 -21.16 8.51
N TYR A 117 -6.73 -19.94 8.94
CA TYR A 117 -8.06 -19.63 9.50
C TYR A 117 -9.09 -19.22 8.45
N ALA A 118 -8.69 -18.97 7.20
CA ALA A 118 -9.58 -18.55 6.11
C ALA A 118 -10.80 -19.48 5.87
N PRO A 119 -10.69 -20.82 5.96
CA PRO A 119 -11.85 -21.70 5.81
C PRO A 119 -12.89 -21.46 6.92
N VAL A 120 -12.45 -21.30 8.16
CA VAL A 120 -13.31 -21.05 9.32
C VAL A 120 -14.03 -19.72 9.17
N LEU A 121 -13.30 -18.66 8.78
CA LEU A 121 -13.89 -17.35 8.53
C LEU A 121 -14.90 -17.37 7.38
N LYS A 122 -14.63 -18.15 6.32
CA LYS A 122 -15.53 -18.33 5.19
C LYS A 122 -16.82 -19.05 5.58
N ASP A 123 -16.73 -20.07 6.41
CA ASP A 123 -17.90 -20.81 6.89
C ASP A 123 -18.75 -19.94 7.82
N MET A 124 -18.12 -19.20 8.72
CA MET A 124 -18.81 -18.24 9.59
C MET A 124 -19.53 -17.14 8.79
N ALA A 125 -18.89 -16.61 7.74
CA ALA A 125 -19.51 -15.63 6.85
C ALA A 125 -20.72 -16.22 6.08
N ARG A 126 -20.64 -17.49 5.68
CA ARG A 126 -21.73 -18.20 5.01
C ARG A 126 -22.91 -18.43 5.96
N ASP A 127 -22.64 -18.78 7.21
CA ASP A 127 -23.66 -18.98 8.24
C ASP A 127 -24.38 -17.67 8.57
N PHE A 128 -23.63 -16.57 8.69
CA PHE A 128 -24.21 -15.22 8.86
C PHE A 128 -25.09 -14.81 7.68
N ALA A 129 -24.63 -15.03 6.44
CA ALA A 129 -25.42 -14.73 5.25
C ALA A 129 -26.73 -15.53 5.24
N ALA A 130 -26.66 -16.83 5.54
CA ALA A 130 -27.84 -17.68 5.61
C ALA A 130 -28.81 -17.26 6.74
N GLN A 131 -28.29 -16.78 7.87
CA GLN A 131 -29.11 -16.25 8.95
C GLN A 131 -29.84 -14.97 8.56
N TRP A 132 -29.14 -14.04 7.91
CA TRP A 132 -29.72 -12.79 7.41
C TRP A 132 -30.85 -13.06 6.41
N GLU A 133 -30.65 -14.01 5.49
CA GLU A 133 -31.64 -14.38 4.49
C GLU A 133 -32.92 -14.92 5.13
N ARG A 134 -32.78 -15.76 6.17
CA ARG A 134 -33.91 -16.28 6.96
C ARG A 134 -34.68 -15.16 7.68
N GLU A 135 -33.98 -14.20 8.27
CA GLU A 135 -34.62 -13.05 8.94
C GLU A 135 -35.39 -12.16 7.95
N ARG A 136 -34.85 -11.98 6.74
CA ARG A 136 -35.53 -11.25 5.66
C ARG A 136 -36.79 -11.94 5.16
N GLU A 137 -36.77 -13.27 5.04
CA GLU A 137 -37.94 -14.04 4.61
C GLU A 137 -39.02 -14.08 5.69
N ALA A 138 -38.64 -14.16 6.97
CA ALA A 138 -39.56 -14.07 8.09
C ALA A 138 -40.25 -12.69 8.19
N SER A 139 -39.53 -11.62 7.83
CA SER A 139 -40.07 -10.25 7.83
C SER A 139 -40.98 -9.95 6.62
N ARG A 140 -41.07 -10.84 5.64
CA ARG A 140 -41.91 -10.69 4.42
C ARG A 140 -43.23 -11.47 4.47
N ARG A 141 -43.42 -12.33 5.47
CA ARG A 141 -44.69 -13.05 5.72
C ARG A 141 -45.50 -12.32 6.78
#